data_AF-A0A1Q6M2I9-F1
#
_entry.id   AF-A0A1Q6M2I9-F1
#
_cell.length_a   1.000
_cell.length_b   1.000
_cell.length_c   1.000
_cell.angle_alpha   90.00
_cell.angle_beta   90.00
_cell.angle_gamma   90.00
#
_symmetry.space_group_name_H-M   'P 1'
#
loop_
_entity.id
_entity.type
_entity.pdbx_description
1 polymer ?
#
loop_
_entity_poly.entity_id
_entity_poly.type
_entity_poly.pdbx_seq_one_letter_code
_entity_poly.pdbx_strand_id
1 'polypeptide(L)'
;MNLILEFLKFIIFSLGIVTISKYMLVPVLRKISIALKLSPKASGNIAGFATSVPEFLTVSFSAASGLIGTSVYNILSSNIINLIQYIFAIYLNKNQKFLRNRAILIDIFLVIATIIIPLALAIFNVTLGITSVVIFLILLVVFYYINHNVHKIYLEKEDEKIKKEELEEEIEEEKK
;
A
#
# COMPACT_ATOMS: atom_id res chain seq x y z
N MET A 1 -17.48 32.31 9.18
CA MET A 1 -16.40 31.29 9.39
C MET A 1 -15.17 31.80 8.67
N ASN A 2 -14.04 32.01 9.36
CA ASN A 2 -12.89 32.67 8.76
C ASN A 2 -12.13 31.65 7.90
N LEU A 3 -12.13 31.82 6.57
CA LEU A 3 -11.54 30.87 5.61
C LEU A 3 -10.09 30.49 5.97
N ILE A 4 -9.34 31.47 6.48
CA ILE A 4 -7.95 31.30 6.93
C ILE A 4 -7.84 30.32 8.09
N LEU A 5 -8.78 30.36 9.05
CA LEU A 5 -8.78 29.44 10.19
C LEU A 5 -9.11 28.01 9.76
N GLU A 6 -10.03 27.83 8.83
CA GLU A 6 -10.36 26.50 8.27
C GLU A 6 -9.18 25.93 7.47
N PHE A 7 -8.49 26.77 6.70
CA PHE A 7 -7.29 26.35 5.98
C PHE A 7 -6.14 25.98 6.93
N LEU A 8 -5.97 26.74 8.01
CA LEU A 8 -4.95 26.43 9.03
C LEU A 8 -5.26 25.10 9.75
N LYS A 9 -6.52 24.88 10.13
CA LYS A 9 -6.97 23.59 10.68
C LYS A 9 -6.67 22.44 9.71
N PHE A 10 -6.99 22.61 8.43
CA PHE A 10 -6.72 21.60 7.41
C PHE A 10 -5.23 21.23 7.34
N ILE A 11 -4.33 22.21 7.33
CA ILE A 11 -2.88 21.97 7.33
C ILE A 11 -2.45 21.22 8.60
N ILE A 12 -2.90 21.68 9.78
CA ILE A 12 -2.54 21.06 11.06
C ILE A 12 -3.02 19.61 11.13
N PHE A 13 -4.27 19.33 10.75
CA PHE A 13 -4.81 17.97 10.74
C PHE A 13 -4.10 17.08 9.73
N SER A 14 -3.83 17.57 8.52
CA SER A 14 -3.11 16.81 7.49
C SER A 14 -1.70 16.45 7.94
N LEU A 15 -0.96 17.42 8.50
CA LEU A 15 0.38 17.16 9.07
C LEU A 15 0.32 16.22 10.27
N GLY A 16 -0.71 16.34 11.12
CA GLY A 16 -0.94 15.44 12.24
C GLY A 16 -1.13 13.99 11.79
N ILE A 17 -2.00 13.76 10.79
CA ILE A 17 -2.24 12.41 10.22
C ILE A 17 -0.94 11.81 9.67
N VAL A 18 -0.18 12.58 8.89
CA VAL A 18 1.09 12.12 8.30
C VAL A 18 2.12 11.81 9.39
N THR A 19 2.26 12.69 10.39
CA THR A 19 3.24 12.54 11.47
C THR A 19 2.93 11.32 12.34
N ILE A 20 1.67 11.16 12.77
CA ILE A 20 1.23 10.01 13.56
C ILE A 20 1.45 8.71 12.78
N SER A 21 1.08 8.69 11.50
CA SER A 21 1.22 7.49 10.69
C SER A 21 2.69 7.10 10.48
N LYS A 22 3.54 8.08 10.15
CA LYS A 22 4.97 7.86 9.91
C LYS A 22 5.75 7.48 11.18
N TYR A 23 5.54 8.21 12.27
CA TYR A 23 6.40 8.11 13.47
C TYR A 23 5.81 7.24 14.58
N MET A 24 4.51 6.93 14.54
CA MET A 24 3.88 6.04 15.52
C MET A 24 3.40 4.74 14.88
N LEU A 25 2.52 4.81 13.88
CA LEU A 25 1.86 3.62 13.32
C LEU A 25 2.85 2.67 12.64
N VAL A 26 3.66 3.17 11.71
CA VAL A 26 4.62 2.34 10.95
C VAL A 26 5.64 1.64 11.87
N PRO A 27 6.32 2.32 12.82
CA PRO A 27 7.26 1.64 13.71
C PRO A 27 6.60 0.60 14.61
N VAL A 28 5.40 0.88 15.15
CA VAL A 28 4.67 -0.06 16.00
C VAL A 28 4.31 -1.32 15.22
N LEU A 29 3.77 -1.15 14.01
CA LEU A 29 3.39 -2.28 13.16
C LEU A 29 4.60 -3.12 12.73
N ARG A 30 5.75 -2.49 12.45
CA ARG A 30 6.99 -3.22 12.18
C ARG A 30 7.47 -4.01 13.40
N LYS A 31 7.46 -3.41 14.60
CA LYS A 31 7.80 -4.11 15.85
C LYS A 31 6.87 -5.30 16.13
N ILE A 32 5.57 -5.13 15.87
CA ILE A 32 4.59 -6.23 16.00
C ILE A 32 4.89 -7.34 14.99
N SER A 33 5.22 -6.98 13.74
CA SER A 33 5.56 -7.94 12.68
C SER A 33 6.75 -8.82 13.08
N ILE A 34 7.80 -8.19 13.65
CA ILE A 34 9.00 -8.87 14.15
C ILE A 34 8.65 -9.73 15.37
N ALA A 35 7.96 -9.18 16.37
CA ALA A 35 7.58 -9.91 17.58
C ALA A 35 6.71 -11.15 17.29
N LEU A 36 5.89 -11.11 16.25
CA LEU A 36 5.07 -12.21 15.79
C LEU A 36 5.79 -13.15 14.80
N LYS A 37 7.08 -12.90 14.49
CA LYS A 37 7.89 -13.66 13.53
C LYS A 37 7.20 -13.84 12.19
N LEU A 38 6.58 -12.78 11.69
CA LEU A 38 5.85 -12.82 10.43
C LEU A 38 6.80 -13.02 9.25
N SER A 39 6.31 -13.64 8.18
CA SER A 39 7.08 -13.74 6.94
C SER A 39 7.38 -12.36 6.33
N PRO A 40 8.46 -12.19 5.53
CA PRO A 40 8.81 -10.94 4.87
C PRO A 40 7.64 -10.38 4.07
N LYS A 41 6.91 -11.24 3.36
CA LYS A 41 5.66 -10.90 2.68
C LYS A 41 4.60 -10.31 3.62
N ALA A 42 4.34 -10.95 4.74
CA ALA A 42 3.37 -10.47 5.72
C ALA A 42 3.82 -9.14 6.38
N SER A 43 5.11 -9.01 6.67
CA SER A 43 5.71 -7.76 7.17
C SER A 43 5.56 -6.61 6.15
N GLY A 44 5.86 -6.89 4.88
CA GLY A 44 5.69 -5.97 3.77
C GLY A 44 4.23 -5.55 3.57
N ASN A 45 3.29 -6.50 3.67
CA ASN A 45 1.85 -6.20 3.60
C ASN A 45 1.40 -5.29 4.74
N ILE A 46 1.86 -5.55 5.97
CA ILE A 46 1.57 -4.71 7.13
C ILE A 46 2.11 -3.29 6.92
N ALA A 47 3.34 -3.16 6.42
CA ALA A 47 3.92 -1.85 6.10
C ALA A 47 3.11 -1.13 5.02
N GLY A 48 2.72 -1.83 3.95
CA GLY A 48 1.87 -1.29 2.89
C GLY A 48 0.49 -0.83 3.37
N PHE A 49 -0.14 -1.59 4.29
CA PHE A 49 -1.37 -1.15 4.94
C PHE A 49 -1.14 0.09 5.79
N ALA A 50 -0.08 0.10 6.61
CA ALA A 50 0.27 1.22 7.48
C ALA A 50 0.43 2.52 6.71
N THR A 51 1.11 2.48 5.56
CA THR A 51 1.33 3.65 4.71
C THR A 51 0.09 4.08 3.94
N SER A 52 -0.93 3.21 3.80
CA SER A 52 -2.18 3.51 3.09
C SER A 52 -3.32 3.98 4.02
N VAL A 53 -3.13 3.91 5.34
CA VAL A 53 -4.12 4.36 6.34
C VAL A 53 -4.44 5.86 6.21
N PRO A 54 -3.46 6.78 6.06
CA PRO A 54 -3.73 8.20 5.83
C PRO A 54 -4.69 8.46 4.65
N GLU A 55 -4.47 7.79 3.54
CA GLU A 55 -5.24 7.89 2.31
C GLU A 55 -6.64 7.34 2.53
N PHE A 56 -6.76 6.16 3.15
CA PHE A 56 -8.05 5.57 3.48
C PHE A 56 -8.91 6.52 4.33
N LEU A 57 -8.32 7.13 5.36
CA LEU A 57 -9.01 8.11 6.20
C LEU A 57 -9.43 9.35 5.38
N THR A 58 -8.51 9.90 4.59
CA THR A 58 -8.75 11.11 3.78
C THR A 58 -9.86 10.89 2.75
N VAL A 59 -9.83 9.75 2.06
CA VAL A 59 -10.84 9.31 1.08
C VAL A 59 -12.19 9.10 1.76
N SER A 60 -12.21 8.44 2.92
CA SER A 60 -13.45 8.19 3.67
C SER A 60 -14.13 9.49 4.10
N PHE A 61 -13.39 10.43 4.69
CA PHE A 61 -13.93 11.73 5.09
C PHE A 61 -14.35 12.60 3.90
N SER A 62 -13.59 12.58 2.80
CA SER A 62 -13.92 13.31 1.58
C SER A 62 -15.20 12.77 0.95
N ALA A 63 -15.31 11.45 0.81
CA ALA A 63 -16.50 10.80 0.28
C ALA A 63 -17.74 11.02 1.16
N ALA A 64 -17.59 10.93 2.49
CA ALA A 64 -18.67 11.23 3.45
C ALA A 64 -19.14 12.70 3.37
N SER A 65 -18.26 13.61 2.96
CA SER A 65 -18.57 15.02 2.73
C SER A 65 -19.13 15.31 1.33
N GLY A 66 -19.40 14.28 0.51
CA GLY A 66 -19.91 14.41 -0.85
C GLY A 66 -18.85 14.66 -1.93
N LEU A 67 -17.56 14.67 -1.59
CA LEU A 67 -16.44 14.91 -2.52
C LEU A 67 -15.92 13.59 -3.11
N ILE A 68 -16.80 12.86 -3.79
CA ILE A 68 -16.48 11.54 -4.36
C ILE A 68 -15.42 11.66 -5.47
N GLY A 69 -15.51 12.68 -6.34
CA GLY A 69 -14.51 12.90 -7.40
C GLY A 69 -13.10 13.08 -6.86
N THR A 70 -12.93 13.94 -5.84
CA THR A 70 -11.65 14.14 -5.16
C THR A 70 -11.10 12.84 -4.55
N SER A 71 -11.99 12.01 -4.02
CA SER A 71 -11.66 10.70 -3.45
C SER A 71 -11.09 9.75 -4.52
N VAL A 72 -11.70 9.70 -5.71
CA VAL A 72 -11.19 8.91 -6.85
C VAL A 72 -9.82 9.38 -7.30
N TYR A 73 -9.60 10.69 -7.42
CA TYR A 73 -8.30 11.25 -7.78
C TYR A 73 -7.23 10.94 -6.73
N ASN A 74 -7.56 11.00 -5.44
CA ASN A 74 -6.64 10.63 -4.37
C ASN A 74 -6.19 9.17 -4.53
N ILE A 75 -7.13 8.22 -4.65
CA ILE A 75 -6.84 6.79 -4.84
C ILE A 75 -5.96 6.55 -6.08
N LEU A 76 -6.32 7.14 -7.22
CA LEU A 76 -5.57 6.98 -8.48
C LEU A 76 -4.15 7.53 -8.36
N SER A 77 -4.01 8.75 -7.84
CA SER A 77 -2.70 9.39 -7.70
C SER A 77 -1.79 8.61 -6.74
N SER A 78 -2.29 8.13 -5.60
CA SER A 78 -1.51 7.36 -4.63
C SER A 78 -1.02 6.04 -5.22
N ASN A 79 -1.86 5.30 -5.95
CA ASN A 79 -1.43 4.05 -6.60
C ASN A 79 -0.38 4.30 -7.68
N ILE A 80 -0.52 5.36 -8.48
CA ILE A 80 0.46 5.73 -9.51
C ILE A 80 1.79 6.14 -8.87
N ILE A 81 1.76 6.99 -7.85
CA ILE A 81 2.96 7.44 -7.14
C ILE A 81 3.66 6.25 -6.49
N ASN A 82 2.93 5.35 -5.83
CA ASN A 82 3.50 4.15 -5.22
C ASN A 82 4.17 3.23 -6.25
N LEU A 83 3.56 3.05 -7.42
CA LEU A 83 4.16 2.28 -8.51
C LEU A 83 5.46 2.94 -9.00
N ILE A 84 5.46 4.25 -9.22
CA ILE A 84 6.65 4.99 -9.64
C ILE A 84 7.76 4.89 -8.59
N GLN A 85 7.43 5.09 -7.31
CA GLN A 85 8.37 4.97 -6.20
C GLN A 85 8.96 3.57 -6.10
N TYR A 86 8.13 2.53 -6.25
CA TYR A 86 8.59 1.14 -6.26
C TYR A 86 9.61 0.89 -7.38
N ILE A 87 9.28 1.27 -8.61
CA ILE A 87 10.21 1.12 -9.75
C ILE A 87 11.49 1.91 -9.50
N PHE A 88 11.39 3.17 -9.07
CA PHE A 88 12.55 4.01 -8.80
C PHE A 88 13.45 3.41 -7.71
N ALA A 89 12.87 2.91 -6.61
CA ALA A 89 13.60 2.26 -5.54
C ALA A 89 14.37 1.02 -6.02
N ILE A 90 13.77 0.20 -6.90
CA ILE A 90 14.45 -0.96 -7.48
C ILE A 90 15.66 -0.53 -8.32
N TYR A 91 15.51 0.51 -9.13
CA TYR A 91 16.59 1.00 -9.97
C TYR A 91 17.74 1.61 -9.16
N LEU A 92 17.42 2.45 -8.17
CA LEU A 92 18.41 3.05 -7.26
C LEU A 92 19.21 1.98 -6.51
N ASN A 93 18.55 0.94 -6.03
CA ASN A 93 19.18 -0.15 -5.29
C ASN A 93 19.82 -1.22 -6.18
N LYS A 94 19.84 -1.04 -7.50
CA LYS A 94 20.42 -1.99 -8.48
C LYS A 94 19.81 -3.41 -8.37
N ASN A 95 18.52 -3.48 -8.03
CA ASN A 95 17.79 -4.72 -7.78
C ASN A 95 16.98 -5.20 -9.00
N GLN A 96 17.29 -4.73 -10.21
CA GLN A 96 16.52 -5.02 -11.43
C GLN A 96 16.43 -6.52 -11.74
N LYS A 97 17.40 -7.33 -11.29
CA LYS A 97 17.38 -8.80 -11.47
C LYS A 97 16.14 -9.46 -10.87
N PHE A 98 15.59 -8.91 -9.79
CA PHE A 98 14.42 -9.45 -9.11
C PHE A 98 13.12 -9.16 -9.89
N LEU A 99 13.08 -8.11 -10.71
CA LEU A 99 11.92 -7.83 -11.59
C LEU A 99 11.65 -8.95 -12.60
N ARG A 100 12.63 -9.83 -12.87
CA ARG A 100 12.44 -10.98 -13.76
C ARG A 100 11.72 -12.15 -13.07
N ASN A 101 11.56 -12.11 -11.74
CA ASN A 101 10.81 -13.14 -11.03
C ASN A 101 9.33 -13.07 -11.46
N ARG A 102 8.75 -14.23 -11.80
CA ARG A 102 7.36 -14.30 -12.29
C ARG A 102 6.34 -13.81 -11.27
N ALA A 103 6.56 -14.03 -9.97
CA ALA A 103 5.69 -13.51 -8.93
C ALA A 103 5.71 -11.98 -8.90
N ILE A 104 6.88 -11.36 -9.00
CA ILE A 104 7.02 -9.90 -9.03
C ILE A 104 6.37 -9.30 -10.29
N LEU A 105 6.53 -9.95 -11.45
CA LEU A 105 5.87 -9.51 -12.68
C LEU A 105 4.34 -9.55 -12.57
N ILE A 106 3.80 -10.61 -11.97
CA ILE A 106 2.37 -10.74 -11.75
C ILE A 106 1.89 -9.70 -10.75
N ASP A 107 2.65 -9.40 -9.69
CA ASP A 107 2.30 -8.33 -8.75
C ASP A 107 2.24 -6.96 -9.42
N ILE A 108 3.23 -6.63 -10.25
CA ILE A 108 3.22 -5.39 -11.03
C ILE A 108 2.00 -5.34 -11.95
N PHE A 109 1.64 -6.46 -12.59
CA PHE A 109 0.44 -6.54 -13.41
C PHE A 109 -0.83 -6.29 -12.58
N LEU A 110 -0.95 -6.89 -11.39
CA LEU A 110 -2.07 -6.66 -10.48
C LEU A 110 -2.15 -5.19 -10.02
N VAL A 111 -1.02 -4.56 -9.70
CA VAL A 111 -0.96 -3.13 -9.35
C VAL A 111 -1.36 -2.24 -10.53
N ILE A 112 -0.95 -2.58 -11.76
CA ILE A 112 -1.40 -1.86 -12.95
C ILE A 112 -2.92 -2.02 -13.12
N ALA A 113 -3.47 -3.22 -12.87
CA ALA A 113 -4.91 -3.44 -12.92
C ALA A 113 -5.68 -2.61 -11.88
N THR A 114 -5.15 -2.45 -10.65
CA THR A 114 -5.78 -1.57 -9.63
C THR A 114 -5.76 -0.10 -9.99
N ILE A 115 -4.93 0.34 -10.94
CA ILE A 115 -4.94 1.70 -11.49
C ILE A 115 -5.90 1.79 -12.68
N ILE A 116 -5.81 0.85 -13.62
CA ILE A 116 -6.59 0.89 -14.86
C ILE A 116 -8.08 0.71 -14.60
N ILE A 117 -8.49 -0.18 -13.69
CA ILE A 117 -9.92 -0.45 -13.44
C ILE A 117 -10.64 0.81 -12.94
N PRO A 118 -10.22 1.49 -11.86
CA PRO A 118 -10.87 2.73 -11.44
C PRO A 118 -10.75 3.86 -12.46
N LEU A 119 -9.64 3.94 -13.19
CA LEU A 119 -9.46 4.94 -14.24
C LEU A 119 -10.47 4.76 -15.38
N ALA A 120 -10.68 3.53 -15.83
CA ALA A 120 -11.68 3.22 -16.84
C ALA A 120 -13.08 3.59 -16.35
N LEU A 121 -13.46 3.21 -15.12
CA LEU A 121 -14.75 3.57 -14.53
C LEU A 121 -14.95 5.10 -14.49
N ALA A 122 -13.90 5.86 -14.17
CA ALA A 122 -13.93 7.31 -14.18
C ALA A 122 -14.11 7.90 -15.59
N ILE A 123 -13.36 7.41 -16.60
CA ILE A 123 -13.45 7.86 -17.99
C ILE A 123 -14.83 7.59 -18.58
N PHE A 124 -15.42 6.42 -18.28
CA PHE A 124 -16.74 6.04 -18.75
C PHE A 124 -17.90 6.61 -17.91
N ASN A 125 -17.61 7.47 -16.92
CA ASN A 125 -18.60 8.07 -16.01
C ASN A 125 -19.53 7.04 -15.36
N VAL A 126 -18.99 5.88 -14.98
CA VAL A 126 -19.77 4.83 -14.31
C VAL A 126 -20.13 5.29 -12.90
N THR A 127 -21.42 5.30 -12.59
CA THR A 127 -21.90 5.68 -11.26
C THR A 127 -21.47 4.65 -10.22
N LEU A 128 -20.63 5.07 -9.28
CA LEU A 128 -20.19 4.23 -8.16
C LEU A 128 -21.32 4.13 -7.12
N GLY A 129 -21.95 2.96 -7.04
CA GLY A 129 -22.95 2.63 -6.02
C GLY A 129 -22.55 1.39 -5.21
N ILE A 130 -23.49 0.86 -4.42
CA ILE A 130 -23.24 -0.32 -3.57
C ILE A 130 -22.74 -1.54 -4.37
N THR A 131 -23.19 -1.69 -5.62
CA THR A 131 -22.73 -2.75 -6.53
C THR A 131 -21.23 -2.66 -6.82
N SER A 132 -20.69 -1.44 -6.98
CA SER A 132 -19.25 -1.25 -7.19
C SER A 132 -18.43 -1.69 -5.98
N VAL A 133 -18.94 -1.48 -4.77
CA VAL A 133 -18.30 -1.96 -3.53
C VAL A 133 -18.19 -3.48 -3.54
N VAL A 134 -19.27 -4.19 -3.86
CA VAL A 134 -19.27 -5.66 -3.94
C VAL A 134 -18.26 -6.14 -5.00
N ILE A 135 -18.22 -5.50 -6.17
CA ILE A 135 -17.26 -5.83 -7.23
C ILE A 135 -15.82 -5.62 -6.76
N PHE A 136 -15.52 -4.50 -6.10
CA PHE A 136 -14.17 -4.22 -5.59
C PHE A 136 -13.76 -5.18 -4.46
N LEU A 137 -14.68 -5.61 -3.61
CA LEU A 137 -14.41 -6.64 -2.60
C LEU A 137 -14.11 -8.00 -3.24
N ILE A 138 -14.85 -8.39 -4.27
CA ILE A 138 -14.56 -9.62 -5.02
C ILE A 138 -13.19 -9.52 -5.68
N LEU A 139 -12.89 -8.39 -6.35
CA LEU A 139 -11.58 -8.14 -6.96
C LEU A 139 -10.45 -8.21 -5.93
N LEU A 140 -10.64 -7.62 -4.74
CA LEU A 140 -9.66 -7.68 -3.65
C LEU A 140 -9.36 -9.13 -3.25
N VAL A 141 -10.39 -9.95 -3.05
CA VAL A 141 -10.23 -11.38 -2.70
C VAL A 141 -9.53 -12.14 -3.82
N VAL A 142 -9.93 -11.91 -5.08
CA VAL A 142 -9.32 -12.56 -6.25
C VAL A 142 -7.85 -12.18 -6.37
N PHE A 143 -7.50 -10.89 -6.24
CA PHE A 143 -6.12 -10.42 -6.34
C PHE A 143 -5.27 -10.97 -5.19
N TYR A 144 -5.82 -10.98 -3.97
CA TYR A 144 -5.16 -11.59 -2.83
C TYR A 144 -4.88 -13.08 -3.06
N TYR A 145 -5.87 -13.83 -3.58
CA TYR A 145 -5.71 -15.25 -3.88
C TYR A 145 -4.65 -15.49 -4.96
N ILE A 146 -4.67 -14.74 -6.06
CA ILE A 146 -3.67 -14.84 -7.13
C ILE A 146 -2.27 -14.56 -6.55
N ASN A 147 -2.10 -13.42 -5.87
CA ASN A 147 -0.82 -13.03 -5.27
C ASN A 147 -0.31 -14.07 -4.28
N HIS A 148 -1.18 -14.64 -3.43
CA HIS A 148 -0.79 -15.68 -2.48
C HIS A 148 -0.25 -16.93 -3.18
N ASN A 149 -0.99 -17.46 -4.17
CA ASN A 149 -0.60 -18.67 -4.88
C ASN A 149 0.68 -18.49 -5.70
N VAL A 150 0.81 -17.37 -6.41
CA VAL A 150 1.95 -17.12 -7.28
C VAL A 150 3.23 -16.94 -6.45
N HIS A 151 3.17 -16.25 -5.30
CA HIS A 151 4.31 -16.14 -4.39
C HIS A 151 4.76 -17.48 -3.84
N LYS A 152 3.81 -18.32 -3.41
CA LYS A 152 4.12 -19.66 -2.93
C LYS A 152 4.87 -20.49 -3.97
N ILE A 153 4.55 -20.34 -5.26
CA ILE A 153 5.17 -21.10 -6.33
C ILE A 153 6.54 -20.53 -6.75
N TYR A 154 6.69 -19.21 -6.79
CA TYR A 154 7.80 -18.56 -7.49
C TYR A 154 8.76 -17.76 -6.61
N LEU A 155 8.46 -17.55 -5.33
CA LEU A 155 9.20 -16.62 -4.46
C LEU A 155 9.56 -17.19 -3.07
N GLU A 156 9.22 -18.45 -2.80
CA GLU A 156 9.43 -19.11 -1.51
C GLU A 156 10.92 -19.15 -1.10
N LYS A 157 11.84 -19.40 -2.05
CA LYS A 157 13.29 -19.46 -1.78
C LYS A 157 13.88 -18.11 -1.42
N GLU A 158 13.45 -17.05 -2.10
CA GLU A 158 13.85 -15.68 -1.82
C GLU A 158 13.31 -15.22 -0.46
N ASP A 159 12.05 -15.55 -0.13
CA ASP A 159 11.46 -15.26 1.18
C ASP A 159 12.22 -15.96 2.32
N GLU A 160 12.66 -17.20 2.13
CA GLU A 160 13.49 -17.90 3.13
C GLU A 160 14.85 -17.24 3.33
N LYS A 161 15.46 -16.72 2.26
CA LYS A 161 16.74 -16.02 2.34
C LYS A 161 16.61 -14.71 3.12
N ILE A 162 15.57 -13.93 2.83
CA ILE A 162 15.29 -12.66 3.54
C ILE A 162 15.02 -12.93 5.02
N LYS A 163 14.21 -13.95 5.36
CA LYS A 163 13.98 -14.33 6.76
C LYS A 163 15.26 -14.62 7.53
N LYS A 164 16.22 -15.29 6.90
CA LYS A 164 17.50 -15.61 7.55
C LYS A 164 18.34 -14.35 7.76
N GLU A 165 18.42 -13.49 6.75
CA GLU A 165 19.12 -12.20 6.83
C GLU A 165 18.50 -11.29 7.92
N GLU A 166 17.17 -11.16 7.96
CA GLU A 166 16.46 -10.39 9.00
C GLU A 166 16.69 -10.93 10.41
N LEU A 167 16.73 -12.26 10.57
CA LEU A 167 16.99 -12.90 11.87
C LEU A 167 18.45 -12.72 12.31
N GLU A 168 19.40 -12.76 11.38
CA GLU A 168 20.83 -12.52 11.65
C GLU A 168 21.07 -11.07 12.08
N GLU A 169 20.45 -10.09 11.41
CA GLU A 169 20.50 -8.67 11.80
C GLU A 169 19.91 -8.44 13.20
N GLU A 170 18.79 -9.08 13.54
CA GLU A 170 18.15 -8.96 14.87
C GLU A 170 19.06 -9.48 15.99
N ILE A 171 19.70 -10.65 15.78
CA ILE A 171 20.68 -11.21 16.73
C ILE A 171 21.89 -10.27 16.92
N GLU A 172 22.24 -9.50 15.90
CA GLU A 172 23.36 -8.56 15.95
C GLU A 172 22.98 -7.23 16.64
N GLU A 173 21.73 -6.78 16.48
CA GLU A 173 21.18 -5.62 17.21
C GLU A 173 20.98 -5.91 18.70
N GLU A 174 20.49 -7.09 19.10
CA GLU A 174 20.33 -7.46 20.51
C GLU A 174 21.66 -7.59 21.27
N LYS A 175 22.77 -7.75 20.55
CA LYS A 175 24.13 -7.83 21.13
C LYS A 175 24.78 -6.45 21.32
N LYS A 176 24.20 -5.37 20.81
CA LYS A 176 24.70 -3.99 20.92
C LYS A 176 24.00 -3.22 22.03
#